data_AF-A0AAE6F3D8-F1
#
_entry.id   AF-A0AAE6F3D8-F1
#
_cell.length_a   1.000
_cell.length_b   1.000
_cell.length_c   1.000
_cell.angle_alpha   90.00
_cell.angle_beta   90.00
_cell.angle_gamma   90.00
#
_symmetry.space_group_name_H-M   'P 1'
#
loop_
_entity.id
_entity.type
_entity.pdbx_description
1 polymer ?
#
loop_
_entity_poly.entity_id
_entity_poly.type
_entity_poly.pdbx_seq_one_letter_code
_entity_poly.pdbx_strand_id
1 'polypeptide(L)'
;MDKQTSNQSWFYSTFSNDIPKMLLDGKRVAALIEIDAKEYPQGFVKCSAGTPNCKCIIGEDTIDIIKLGENHCLFMKKQEQELFHISRADLEYLYLEIRRLGSATNGYHFSFLDLKSKINPNPLKFAINSLKPFLLLWNHPAFAAIEKRVDDRLTPLLNCKDSDRIPGEIKSNRIDIPLVTDRIE
;
A
#
# COMPACT_ATOMS: atom_id res chain seq x y z
N MET A 1 18.37 -0.23 26.96
CA MET A 1 16.98 -0.61 27.26
C MET A 1 16.12 0.19 26.30
N ASP A 2 16.17 -0.20 25.03
CA ASP A 2 15.52 0.56 23.96
C ASP A 2 14.08 0.06 23.85
N LYS A 3 13.14 0.94 24.22
CA LYS A 3 11.74 0.74 23.90
C LYS A 3 11.64 0.76 22.37
N GLN A 4 11.64 -0.42 21.78
CA GLN A 4 11.13 -0.64 20.42
C GLN A 4 9.71 -0.09 20.38
N THR A 5 9.55 1.13 19.89
CA THR A 5 8.26 1.70 19.60
C THR A 5 7.64 0.89 18.48
N SER A 6 6.53 0.24 18.84
CA SER A 6 5.48 -0.20 17.95
C SER A 6 5.33 0.78 16.80
N ASN A 7 5.70 0.38 15.58
CA ASN A 7 5.65 1.23 14.40
C ASN A 7 4.77 0.58 13.35
N GLN A 8 3.48 0.69 13.62
CA GLN A 8 2.46 0.99 12.62
C GLN A 8 2.80 2.27 11.83
N SER A 9 3.95 2.29 11.14
CA SER A 9 4.52 3.48 10.50
C SER A 9 3.57 4.11 9.48
N TRP A 10 2.70 3.28 8.91
CA TRP A 10 1.68 3.71 7.96
C TRP A 10 0.50 4.42 8.62
N PHE A 11 0.12 4.05 9.86
CA PHE A 11 -0.84 4.84 10.62
C PHE A 11 -0.23 6.19 10.98
N TYR A 12 1.00 6.20 11.49
CA TYR A 12 1.70 7.46 11.78
C TYR A 12 1.91 8.33 10.55
N SER A 13 2.08 7.73 9.36
CA SER A 13 2.25 8.51 8.13
C SER A 13 1.03 9.36 7.83
N THR A 14 -0.20 8.90 8.14
CA THR A 14 -1.43 9.69 7.92
C THR A 14 -1.47 11.01 8.69
N PHE A 15 -0.61 11.15 9.71
CA PHE A 15 -0.45 12.36 10.53
C PHE A 15 0.87 13.10 10.26
N SER A 16 1.71 12.58 9.35
CA SER A 16 3.00 13.17 9.00
C SER A 16 2.91 14.08 7.78
N ASN A 17 3.69 15.16 7.77
CA ASN A 17 3.90 16.01 6.59
C ASN A 17 5.17 15.62 5.81
N ASP A 18 6.08 14.87 6.43
CA ASP A 18 7.37 14.48 5.84
C ASP A 18 7.32 13.07 5.23
N ILE A 19 6.40 12.91 4.27
CA ILE A 19 6.19 11.66 3.53
C ILE A 19 7.40 11.24 2.69
N PRO A 20 8.12 12.15 2.00
CA PRO A 20 9.32 11.78 1.24
C PRO A 20 10.37 11.10 2.12
N LYS A 21 10.67 11.66 3.29
CA LYS A 21 11.63 11.07 4.21
C LYS A 21 11.18 9.70 4.71
N MET A 22 9.91 9.54 5.06
CA MET A 22 9.39 8.25 5.52
C MET A 22 9.58 7.15 4.46
N LEU A 23 9.26 7.45 3.20
CA LEU A 23 9.44 6.50 2.10
C LEU A 23 10.92 6.16 1.88
N LEU A 24 11.82 7.16 1.87
CA LEU A 24 13.26 6.95 1.70
C LEU A 24 13.89 6.17 2.87
N ASP A 25 13.39 6.38 4.08
CA ASP A 25 13.77 5.63 5.29
C ASP A 25 13.18 4.19 5.31
N GLY A 26 12.51 3.76 4.22
CA GLY A 26 11.95 2.41 4.09
C GLY A 26 10.72 2.15 4.97
N LYS A 27 10.08 3.22 5.47
CA LYS A 27 8.84 3.15 6.25
C LYS A 27 7.64 2.98 5.31
N ARG A 28 6.63 2.27 5.79
CA ARG A 28 5.35 2.12 5.09
C ARG A 28 4.49 3.37 5.29
N VAL A 29 3.88 3.84 4.22
CA VAL A 29 3.00 5.02 4.19
C VAL A 29 1.58 4.61 3.78
N ALA A 30 0.56 5.11 4.48
CA ALA A 30 -0.83 4.98 4.05
C ALA A 30 -1.06 5.70 2.72
N ALA A 31 -1.58 4.97 1.73
CA ALA A 31 -1.76 5.50 0.40
C ALA A 31 -3.11 5.12 -0.21
N LEU A 32 -3.59 6.01 -1.08
CA LEU A 32 -4.48 5.63 -2.16
C LEU A 32 -3.66 4.96 -3.26
N ILE A 33 -4.28 4.04 -3.99
CA ILE A 33 -3.70 3.54 -5.22
C ILE A 33 -4.65 3.79 -6.37
N GLU A 34 -4.11 4.35 -7.45
CA GLU A 34 -4.84 4.64 -8.67
C GLU A 34 -4.39 3.67 -9.76
N ILE A 35 -5.34 2.91 -10.28
CA ILE A 35 -5.13 1.92 -11.34
C ILE A 35 -6.21 2.18 -12.38
N ASP A 36 -5.85 2.35 -13.65
CA ASP A 36 -6.79 2.65 -14.74
C ASP A 36 -7.76 3.81 -14.41
N ALA A 37 -7.22 4.91 -13.89
CA ALA A 37 -7.95 6.10 -13.42
C ALA A 37 -8.99 5.86 -12.31
N LYS A 38 -8.92 4.72 -11.60
CA LYS A 38 -9.75 4.41 -10.44
C LYS A 38 -8.91 4.41 -9.17
N GLU A 39 -9.35 5.19 -8.18
CA GLU A 39 -8.70 5.26 -6.87
C GLU A 39 -9.28 4.23 -5.89
N TYR A 40 -8.39 3.61 -5.09
CA TYR A 40 -8.74 2.65 -4.06
C TYR A 40 -8.11 3.00 -2.71
N PRO A 41 -8.84 2.86 -1.59
CA PRO A 41 -10.27 2.54 -1.50
C PRO A 41 -11.16 3.62 -2.15
N GLN A 42 -12.29 3.19 -2.70
CA GLN A 42 -13.31 4.09 -3.23
C GLN A 42 -14.07 4.79 -2.10
N GLY A 43 -14.52 6.02 -2.32
CA GLY A 43 -15.39 6.74 -1.38
C GLY A 43 -14.68 7.28 -0.12
N PHE A 44 -13.36 7.42 -0.16
CA PHE A 44 -12.59 7.91 0.98
C PHE A 44 -12.73 9.44 1.19
N VAL A 45 -12.79 9.91 2.45
CA VAL A 45 -12.94 11.34 2.82
C VAL A 45 -11.59 12.07 2.82
N LYS A 46 -11.26 12.79 1.75
CA LYS A 46 -9.92 13.35 1.50
C LYS A 46 -9.50 14.57 2.35
N CYS A 47 -10.27 14.99 3.36
CA CYS A 47 -10.05 16.28 4.05
C CYS A 47 -9.66 16.19 5.54
N SER A 48 -9.64 15.00 6.15
CA SER A 48 -9.27 14.85 7.57
C SER A 48 -7.83 14.37 7.75
N ALA A 49 -7.20 14.73 8.87
CA ALA A 49 -6.02 14.01 9.33
C ALA A 49 -6.40 12.55 9.65
N GLY A 50 -5.44 11.62 9.60
CA GLY A 50 -5.74 10.19 9.77
C GLY A 50 -6.21 9.49 8.50
N THR A 51 -6.07 10.18 7.37
CA THR A 51 -6.42 9.69 6.03
C THR A 51 -5.17 9.40 5.21
N PRO A 52 -5.26 8.58 4.14
CA PRO A 52 -4.16 8.48 3.19
C PRO A 52 -3.77 9.86 2.68
N ASN A 53 -2.50 10.21 2.89
CA ASN A 53 -1.92 11.49 2.49
C ASN A 53 -0.93 11.34 1.33
N CYS A 54 -0.86 10.13 0.77
CA CYS A 54 -0.09 9.78 -0.40
C CYS A 54 -1.01 9.07 -1.40
N LYS A 55 -0.71 9.20 -2.69
CA LYS A 55 -1.34 8.44 -3.77
C LYS A 55 -0.24 7.84 -4.65
N CYS A 56 -0.36 6.55 -4.95
CA CYS A 56 0.48 5.85 -5.91
C CYS A 56 -0.33 5.62 -7.18
N ILE A 57 0.10 6.19 -8.30
CA ILE A 57 -0.61 6.12 -9.59
C ILE A 57 0.14 5.14 -10.48
N ILE A 58 -0.56 4.10 -10.93
CA ILE A 58 -0.03 3.10 -11.85
C ILE A 58 -0.41 3.51 -13.27
N GLY A 59 0.54 4.08 -14.00
CA GLY A 59 0.42 4.37 -15.42
C GLY A 59 0.85 3.17 -16.29
N GLU A 60 0.86 3.39 -17.61
CA GLU A 60 1.31 2.37 -18.57
C GLU A 60 2.84 2.15 -18.50
N ASP A 61 3.61 3.24 -18.48
CA ASP A 61 5.07 3.22 -18.48
C ASP A 61 5.71 3.84 -17.23
N THR A 62 4.92 4.47 -16.37
CA THR A 62 5.40 5.19 -15.19
C THR A 62 4.58 4.85 -13.95
N ILE A 63 5.22 5.00 -12.80
CA ILE A 63 4.56 5.02 -11.50
C ILE A 63 4.85 6.35 -10.84
N ASP A 64 3.78 7.08 -10.53
CA ASP A 64 3.87 8.40 -9.92
C ASP A 64 3.41 8.34 -8.48
N ILE A 65 4.17 8.97 -7.59
CA ILE A 65 3.86 9.02 -6.16
C ILE A 65 3.61 10.47 -5.79
N ILE A 66 2.37 10.77 -5.42
CA ILE A 66 1.88 12.12 -5.17
C ILE A 66 1.53 12.26 -3.68
N LYS A 67 2.10 13.25 -3.00
CA LYS A 67 1.60 13.72 -1.70
C LYS A 67 0.29 14.46 -1.93
N LEU A 68 -0.76 14.15 -1.18
CA LEU A 68 -2.11 14.70 -1.39
C LEU A 68 -2.34 16.03 -0.65
N GLY A 69 -1.59 16.28 0.42
CA GLY A 69 -1.75 17.49 1.20
C GLY A 69 -0.88 17.55 2.45
N GLU A 70 -1.08 18.60 3.23
CA GLU A 70 -0.42 18.82 4.51
C GLU A 70 -1.44 18.87 5.64
N ASN A 71 -1.12 18.17 6.72
CA ASN A 71 -1.90 18.21 7.94
C ASN A 71 -1.68 19.54 8.67
N HIS A 72 -2.79 20.21 8.97
CA HIS A 72 -2.90 21.34 9.88
C HIS A 72 -3.89 20.96 10.97
N CYS A 73 -3.37 20.58 12.14
CA CYS A 73 -4.15 20.00 13.23
C CYS A 73 -4.95 18.76 12.75
N LEU A 74 -6.28 18.80 12.87
CA LEU A 74 -7.17 17.68 12.52
C LEU A 74 -7.59 17.67 11.03
N PHE A 75 -7.15 18.65 10.26
CA PHE A 75 -7.55 18.83 8.86
C PHE A 75 -6.36 18.67 7.93
N MET A 76 -6.61 18.08 6.77
CA MET A 76 -5.63 18.05 5.69
C MET A 76 -5.95 19.16 4.69
N LYS A 77 -5.01 20.09 4.51
CA LYS A 77 -5.07 21.09 3.44
C LYS A 77 -4.61 20.41 2.15
N LYS A 78 -5.47 20.39 1.15
CA LYS A 78 -5.15 19.83 -0.16
C LYS A 78 -3.98 20.59 -0.79
N GLN A 79 -2.89 19.87 -1.06
CA GLN A 79 -1.68 20.38 -1.69
C GLN A 79 -0.99 19.21 -2.38
N GLU A 80 -1.39 18.97 -3.63
CA GLU A 80 -0.84 17.87 -4.41
C GLU A 80 0.60 18.21 -4.84
N GLN A 81 1.54 17.31 -4.56
CA GLN A 81 2.94 17.44 -4.91
C GLN A 81 3.48 16.10 -5.37
N GLU A 82 4.09 16.05 -6.56
CA GLU A 82 4.83 14.87 -7.00
C GLU A 82 6.08 14.68 -6.14
N LEU A 83 6.23 13.48 -5.59
CA LEU A 83 7.35 13.09 -4.76
C LEU A 83 8.34 12.22 -5.53
N PHE A 84 7.83 11.29 -6.33
CA PHE A 84 8.63 10.38 -7.12
C PHE A 84 7.95 10.12 -8.46
N HIS A 85 8.77 10.01 -9.49
CA HIS A 85 8.41 9.58 -10.83
C HIS A 85 9.32 8.40 -11.18
N ILE A 86 8.74 7.21 -11.35
CA ILE A 86 9.50 5.97 -11.56
C ILE A 86 9.16 5.42 -12.94
N SER A 87 10.16 5.32 -13.81
CA SER A 87 10.00 4.56 -15.05
C SER A 87 9.79 3.09 -14.72
N ARG A 88 8.87 2.44 -15.42
CA ARG A 88 8.65 0.99 -15.34
C ARG A 88 9.92 0.20 -15.61
N ALA A 89 10.80 0.68 -16.50
CA ALA A 89 12.08 0.04 -16.82
C ALA A 89 13.08 0.05 -15.64
N ASP A 90 12.86 0.90 -14.64
CA ASP A 90 13.67 1.01 -13.45
C ASP A 90 13.12 0.22 -12.27
N LEU A 91 11.94 -0.39 -12.39
CA LEU A 91 11.40 -1.29 -11.37
C LEU A 91 12.12 -2.64 -11.43
N GLU A 92 12.62 -3.06 -10.28
CA GLU A 92 13.27 -4.37 -10.13
C GLU A 92 12.23 -5.42 -9.74
N TYR A 93 11.43 -5.11 -8.73
CA TYR A 93 10.34 -5.98 -8.30
C TYR A 93 9.20 -5.18 -7.67
N LEU A 94 8.03 -5.81 -7.63
CA LEU A 94 6.95 -5.43 -6.71
C LEU A 94 6.67 -6.59 -5.76
N TYR A 95 6.38 -6.26 -4.50
CA TYR A 95 5.96 -7.23 -3.51
C TYR A 95 4.56 -6.89 -3.00
N LEU A 96 3.67 -7.87 -3.01
CA LEU A 96 2.30 -7.75 -2.52
C LEU A 96 2.10 -8.59 -1.27
N GLU A 97 1.36 -8.03 -0.32
CA GLU A 97 0.99 -8.71 0.91
C GLU A 97 -0.41 -8.28 1.36
N ILE A 98 -1.07 -9.12 2.15
CA ILE A 98 -2.32 -8.81 2.83
C ILE A 98 -2.09 -8.92 4.34
N ARG A 99 -2.52 -7.90 5.08
CA ARG A 99 -2.49 -7.88 6.56
C ARG A 99 -3.87 -7.57 7.10
N ARG A 100 -4.17 -7.99 8.33
CA ARG A 100 -5.45 -7.68 9.01
C ARG A 100 -5.28 -6.83 10.26
N LEU A 101 -6.25 -5.95 10.52
CA LEU A 101 -6.36 -5.17 11.75
C LEU A 101 -7.13 -5.96 12.81
N GLY A 102 -6.47 -6.26 13.91
CA GLY A 102 -7.08 -6.95 15.05
C GLY A 102 -7.29 -8.45 14.83
N SER A 103 -7.47 -9.17 15.94
CA SER A 103 -7.49 -10.64 16.00
C SER A 103 -8.75 -11.28 15.42
N ALA A 104 -9.83 -10.53 15.21
CA ALA A 104 -11.07 -11.04 14.65
C ALA A 104 -10.90 -11.43 13.17
N THR A 105 -11.42 -12.60 12.77
CA THR A 105 -11.44 -13.07 11.37
C THR A 105 -12.28 -12.20 10.43
N ASN A 106 -13.09 -11.29 10.97
CA ASN A 106 -13.86 -10.28 10.23
C ASN A 106 -13.18 -8.90 10.24
N GLY A 107 -11.90 -8.82 10.62
CA GLY A 107 -11.15 -7.56 10.72
C GLY A 107 -10.96 -6.85 9.37
N TYR A 108 -10.67 -5.55 9.45
CA TYR A 108 -10.27 -4.77 8.27
C TYR A 108 -8.97 -5.33 7.70
N HIS A 109 -8.93 -5.57 6.40
CA HIS A 109 -7.73 -6.04 5.71
C HIS A 109 -7.10 -4.90 4.91
N PHE A 110 -5.77 -4.89 4.88
CA PHE A 110 -4.96 -3.98 4.09
C PHE A 110 -4.23 -4.74 3.01
N SER A 111 -4.16 -4.16 1.81
CA SER A 111 -3.16 -4.54 0.82
C SER A 111 -1.90 -3.75 1.08
N PHE A 112 -0.77 -4.42 1.19
CA PHE A 112 0.54 -3.81 1.24
C PHE A 112 1.21 -3.98 -0.12
N LEU A 113 1.80 -2.90 -0.62
CA LEU A 113 2.55 -2.85 -1.87
C LEU A 113 3.94 -2.30 -1.56
N ASP A 114 4.98 -3.01 -1.99
CA ASP A 114 6.34 -2.51 -1.99
C ASP A 114 6.83 -2.42 -3.43
N LEU A 115 7.41 -1.28 -3.79
CA LEU A 115 8.01 -1.02 -5.09
C LEU A 115 9.50 -0.80 -4.92
N LYS A 116 10.32 -1.72 -5.43
CA LYS A 116 11.76 -1.54 -5.49
C LYS A 116 12.14 -1.07 -6.88
N SER A 117 12.82 0.09 -6.93
CA SER A 117 13.45 0.58 -8.14
C SER A 117 14.98 0.62 -7.99
N LYS A 118 15.68 0.67 -9.13
CA LYS A 118 17.13 0.85 -9.21
C LYS A 118 17.61 2.15 -8.58
N ILE A 119 16.74 3.17 -8.58
CA ILE A 119 17.06 4.55 -8.18
C ILE A 119 17.01 4.72 -6.66
N ASN A 120 16.16 3.96 -5.97
CA ASN A 120 15.98 4.10 -4.51
C ASN A 120 16.73 3.00 -3.76
N PRO A 121 17.45 3.32 -2.66
CA PRO A 121 18.14 2.30 -1.86
C PRO A 121 17.15 1.33 -1.21
N ASN A 122 16.04 1.85 -0.68
CA ASN A 122 14.98 1.07 -0.05
C ASN A 122 13.75 0.97 -0.97
N PRO A 123 12.96 -0.12 -0.86
CA PRO A 123 11.65 -0.18 -1.49
C PRO A 123 10.73 0.92 -0.94
N LEU A 124 9.94 1.54 -1.81
CA LEU A 124 8.88 2.47 -1.43
C LEU A 124 7.67 1.62 -1.01
N LYS A 125 7.21 1.81 0.23
CA LYS A 125 6.25 0.90 0.88
C LYS A 125 4.92 1.58 1.14
N PHE A 126 3.84 0.96 0.72
CA PHE A 126 2.48 1.50 0.80
C PHE A 126 1.54 0.58 1.58
N ALA A 127 0.62 1.17 2.34
CA ALA A 127 -0.50 0.49 2.97
C ALA A 127 -1.81 1.03 2.40
N ILE A 128 -2.62 0.16 1.81
CA ILE A 128 -3.88 0.51 1.18
C ILE A 128 -5.02 -0.15 1.96
N ASN A 129 -5.97 0.65 2.43
CA ASN A 129 -7.15 0.18 3.17
C ASN A 129 -8.22 -0.41 2.22
N SER A 130 -7.81 -1.34 1.38
CA SER A 130 -8.66 -2.07 0.44
C SER A 130 -7.96 -3.34 -0.01
N LEU A 131 -8.71 -4.42 -0.21
CA LEU A 131 -8.20 -5.65 -0.84
C LEU A 131 -8.32 -5.64 -2.37
N LYS A 132 -9.13 -4.75 -2.95
CA LYS A 132 -9.34 -4.70 -4.40
C LYS A 132 -8.03 -4.54 -5.19
N PRO A 133 -7.11 -3.65 -4.78
CA PRO A 133 -5.86 -3.46 -5.50
C PRO A 133 -4.98 -4.70 -5.59
N PHE A 134 -5.05 -5.63 -4.63
CA PHE A 134 -4.17 -6.80 -4.61
C PHE A 134 -4.20 -7.57 -5.94
N LEU A 135 -5.39 -7.96 -6.41
CA LEU A 135 -5.52 -8.69 -7.68
C LEU A 135 -5.38 -7.80 -8.90
N LEU A 136 -5.78 -6.53 -8.80
CA LEU A 136 -5.64 -5.57 -9.90
C LEU A 136 -4.16 -5.34 -10.21
N LEU A 137 -3.33 -5.12 -9.19
CA LEU A 137 -1.88 -4.96 -9.33
C LEU A 137 -1.22 -6.25 -9.83
N TRP A 138 -1.60 -7.41 -9.26
CA TRP A 138 -1.02 -8.69 -9.68
C TRP A 138 -1.19 -8.98 -11.18
N ASN A 139 -2.35 -8.61 -11.72
CA ASN A 139 -2.73 -8.85 -13.11
C ASN A 139 -2.51 -7.65 -14.04
N HIS A 140 -2.02 -6.51 -13.52
CA HIS A 140 -1.91 -5.29 -14.31
C HIS A 140 -0.87 -5.44 -15.44
N PRO A 141 -1.17 -5.01 -16.69
CA PRO A 141 -0.24 -5.11 -17.81
C PRO A 141 1.10 -4.40 -17.57
N ALA A 142 1.10 -3.27 -16.86
CA ALA A 142 2.33 -2.55 -16.51
C ALA A 142 3.31 -3.41 -15.67
N PHE A 143 2.84 -4.47 -15.03
CA PHE A 143 3.67 -5.36 -14.22
C PHE A 143 3.94 -6.72 -14.88
N ALA A 144 3.59 -6.90 -16.16
CA ALA A 144 3.74 -8.19 -16.84
C ALA A 144 5.20 -8.65 -16.95
N ALA A 145 6.13 -7.72 -17.14
CA ALA A 145 7.57 -8.00 -17.30
C ALA A 145 8.40 -7.75 -16.04
N ILE A 146 7.77 -7.39 -14.92
CA ILE A 146 8.44 -7.09 -13.65
C ILE A 146 8.38 -8.33 -12.75
N GLU A 147 9.42 -8.55 -11.95
CA GLU A 147 9.39 -9.60 -10.94
C GLU A 147 8.28 -9.31 -9.91
N LYS A 148 7.29 -10.21 -9.82
CA LYS A 148 6.20 -10.11 -8.87
C LYS A 148 6.42 -11.08 -7.74
N ARG A 149 6.53 -10.56 -6.53
CA ARG A 149 6.67 -11.33 -5.30
C ARG A 149 5.39 -11.23 -4.49
N VAL A 150 5.03 -12.30 -3.82
CA VAL A 150 3.87 -12.36 -2.94
C VAL A 150 4.15 -13.33 -1.81
N ASP A 151 3.49 -13.11 -0.68
CA ASP A 151 3.46 -14.10 0.40
C ASP A 151 2.80 -15.40 -0.08
N ASP A 152 3.49 -16.54 0.09
CA ASP A 152 3.03 -17.87 -0.36
C ASP A 152 1.64 -18.24 0.15
N ARG A 153 1.24 -17.72 1.33
CA ARG A 153 -0.10 -17.94 1.90
C ARG A 153 -1.20 -17.35 1.03
N LEU A 154 -0.88 -16.34 0.22
CA LEU A 154 -1.82 -15.63 -0.65
C LEU A 154 -1.88 -16.23 -2.05
N THR A 155 -1.01 -17.19 -2.40
CA THR A 155 -1.03 -17.86 -3.71
C THR A 155 -2.41 -18.41 -4.11
N PRO A 156 -3.22 -19.00 -3.20
CA PRO A 156 -4.58 -19.43 -3.55
C PRO A 156 -5.50 -18.28 -4.03
N LEU A 157 -5.25 -17.04 -3.59
CA LEU A 157 -6.06 -15.88 -3.94
C LEU A 157 -5.79 -15.39 -5.37
N LEU A 158 -4.61 -15.66 -5.92
CA LEU A 158 -4.19 -15.15 -7.23
C LEU A 158 -5.06 -15.65 -8.39
N ASN A 159 -5.70 -16.81 -8.21
CA ASN A 159 -6.61 -17.39 -9.19
C ASN A 159 -8.04 -16.82 -9.10
N CYS A 160 -8.31 -15.97 -8.10
CA CYS A 160 -9.62 -15.34 -7.97
C CYS A 160 -9.80 -14.31 -9.09
N LYS A 161 -10.91 -14.41 -9.83
CA LYS A 161 -11.25 -13.47 -10.91
C LYS A 161 -11.97 -12.23 -10.43
N ASP A 162 -12.47 -12.25 -9.20
CA ASP A 162 -13.28 -11.19 -8.61
C ASP A 162 -12.68 -10.73 -7.28
N SER A 163 -12.18 -9.51 -7.27
CA SER A 163 -11.56 -8.91 -6.09
C SER A 163 -12.50 -8.76 -4.89
N ASP A 164 -13.82 -8.70 -5.13
CA ASP A 164 -14.82 -8.60 -4.05
C ASP A 164 -14.99 -9.94 -3.31
N ARG A 165 -14.52 -11.05 -3.89
CA ARG A 165 -14.56 -12.38 -3.26
C ARG A 165 -13.36 -12.67 -2.37
N ILE A 166 -12.29 -11.88 -2.43
CA ILE A 166 -11.05 -12.13 -1.65
C ILE A 166 -11.33 -12.37 -0.15
N PRO A 167 -12.18 -11.59 0.55
CA PRO A 167 -12.49 -11.86 1.96
C PRO A 167 -13.10 -13.25 2.18
N GLY A 168 -14.01 -13.67 1.28
CA GLY A 168 -14.65 -14.98 1.32
C GLY A 168 -13.67 -16.11 1.01
N GLU A 169 -12.73 -15.90 0.08
CA GLU A 169 -11.69 -16.87 -0.26
C GLU A 169 -10.68 -17.04 0.89
N ILE A 170 -10.28 -15.96 1.57
CA ILE A 170 -9.44 -16.03 2.77
C ILE A 170 -10.10 -16.93 3.83
N LYS A 171 -11.40 -16.73 4.07
CA LYS A 171 -12.15 -17.53 5.04
C LYS A 171 -12.32 -18.99 4.61
N SER A 172 -12.69 -19.22 3.35
CA SER A 172 -13.01 -20.55 2.82
C SER A 172 -11.77 -21.44 2.74
N ASN A 173 -10.64 -20.86 2.32
CA ASN A 173 -9.35 -21.55 2.23
C ASN A 173 -8.57 -21.54 3.56
N ARG A 174 -9.13 -20.96 4.63
CA ARG A 174 -8.52 -20.86 5.97
C ARG A 174 -7.10 -20.26 5.92
N ILE A 175 -6.92 -19.24 5.09
CA ILE A 175 -5.63 -18.56 4.94
C ILE A 175 -5.33 -17.78 6.22
N ASP A 176 -4.21 -18.09 6.87
CA ASP A 176 -3.77 -17.35 8.06
C ASP A 176 -3.15 -16.01 7.67
N ILE A 177 -3.98 -14.97 7.64
CA ILE A 177 -3.55 -13.60 7.38
C ILE A 177 -2.87 -13.05 8.63
N PRO A 178 -1.60 -12.61 8.54
CA PRO A 178 -0.93 -11.98 9.66
C PRO A 178 -1.63 -10.71 10.11
N LEU A 179 -1.60 -10.48 11.41
CA LEU A 179 -1.97 -9.19 11.96
C LEU A 179 -1.02 -8.11 11.44
N VAL A 180 -1.53 -6.88 11.37
CA VAL A 180 -0.71 -5.67 11.43
C VAL A 180 -0.14 -5.61 12.85
N THR A 181 0.86 -6.43 13.10
CA THR A 181 1.70 -6.41 14.30
C THR A 181 3.03 -5.81 13.92
N ASP A 182 3.61 -5.06 14.85
CA ASP A 182 5.03 -4.76 14.82
C ASP A 182 5.79 -6.08 14.77
N ARG A 183 6.58 -6.28 13.72
CA ARG A 183 7.71 -7.17 13.81
C ARG A 183 8.94 -6.36 13.50
N ILE A 184 9.70 -6.10 14.55
CA ILE A 184 11.15 -6.12 14.43
C ILE A 184 11.50 -7.57 14.06
N GLU A 185 12.11 -7.75 12.91
CA GLU A 185 13.03 -8.87 12.70
C GLU A 185 14.40 -8.47 13.28
#